data_AF-A0A392WL56-F1
#
_entry.id   AF-A0A392WL56-F1
#
_cell.length_a   1.000
_cell.length_b   1.000
_cell.length_c   1.000
_cell.angle_alpha   90.00
_cell.angle_beta   90.00
_cell.angle_gamma   90.00
#
_symmetry.space_group_name_H-M   'P 1'
#
loop_
_entity.id
_entity.type
_entity.pdbx_description
1 polymer ?
#
loop_
_entity_poly.entity_id
_entity_poly.type
_entity_poly.pdbx_seq_one_letter_code
_entity_poly.pdbx_strand_id
1 'polypeptide(L)' 'MKEISFLGHVISSEGISVDPAKVDAVLQWSTPESVTE' A
#
# COMPACT_ATOMS: atom_id res chain seq x y z
N MET A 1 3.95 2.27 22.02
CA MET A 1 4.41 1.27 21.03
C MET A 1 5.14 2.01 19.91
N LYS A 2 6.16 1.39 19.30
CA LYS A 2 6.97 2.01 18.24
C LYS A 2 6.47 1.45 16.91
N GLU A 3 5.83 2.28 16.11
CA GLU A 3 5.41 1.94 14.76
C GLU A 3 6.41 2.56 13.77
N ILE A 4 6.76 1.81 12.73
CA ILE A 4 7.68 2.26 11.70
C ILE A 4 7.12 1.93 10.31
N SER A 5 7.24 2.89 9.39
CA SER A 5 6.88 2.73 8.00
C SER A 5 8.09 2.23 7.20
N PHE A 6 7.93 1.11 6.50
CA PHE A 6 8.98 0.52 5.66
C PHE A 6 8.37 -0.10 4.41
N LEU A 7 8.85 0.30 3.23
CA LEU A 7 8.39 -0.20 1.91
C LEU A 7 6.86 -0.13 1.69
N GLY A 8 6.17 0.85 2.29
CA GLY A 8 4.71 1.00 2.19
C GLY A 8 3.92 0.06 3.11
N HIS A 9 4.60 -0.53 4.09
CA HIS A 9 3.99 -1.30 5.17
C HIS A 9 4.23 -0.61 6.51
N VAL A 10 3.26 -0.73 7.41
CA VAL A 10 3.37 -0.30 8.81
C VAL A 10 3.70 -1.51 9.64
N ILE A 11 4.84 -1.48 10.34
CA ILE A 11 5.31 -2.58 11.17
C ILE A 11 5.16 -2.18 12.64
N SER A 12 4.49 -3.02 13.42
CA SER A 12 4.27 -2.87 14.86
C SER A 12 4.60 -4.16 15.62
N SER A 13 4.53 -4.13 16.95
CA SER A 13 4.68 -5.33 17.79
C SER A 13 3.54 -6.34 17.63
N GLU A 14 2.38 -5.91 17.10
CA GLU A 14 1.23 -6.78 16.83
C GLU A 14 1.29 -7.43 15.44
N GLY A 15 2.14 -6.91 14.54
CA GLY A 15 2.33 -7.49 13.21
C GLY A 15 2.58 -6.46 12.12
N ILE A 16 2.36 -6.88 10.87
CA ILE A 16 2.55 -6.08 9.66
C ILE A 16 1.18 -5.71 9.11
N SER A 17 0.93 -4.41 8.93
CA SER A 17 -0.25 -3.90 8.22
C SER A 17 0.18 -3.27 6.90
N VAL A 18 -0.62 -3.42 5.86
CA VAL A 18 -0.44 -2.69 4.61
C VAL A 18 -1.02 -1.30 4.80
N ASP A 19 -0.31 -0.28 4.34
CA ASP A 19 -0.83 1.09 4.38
C ASP A 19 -2.18 1.16 3.65
N PRO A 20 -3.28 1.57 4.33
CA PRO A 20 -4.59 1.70 3.71
C PRO A 20 -4.57 2.58 2.46
N ALA A 21 -3.69 3.60 2.41
CA ALA A 21 -3.56 4.48 1.26
C ALA A 21 -3.09 3.74 0.00
N LYS A 22 -2.27 2.69 0.14
CA LYS A 22 -1.84 1.84 -0.98
C LYS A 22 -2.99 0.98 -1.50
N VAL A 23 -3.85 0.49 -0.61
CA VAL A 23 -5.03 -0.30 -0.98
C VAL A 23 -6.02 0.57 -1.76
N ASP A 24 -6.29 1.78 -1.28
CA ASP A 24 -7.16 2.74 -1.96
C ASP A 24 -6.62 3.13 -3.35
N ALA A 25 -5.31 3.33 -3.48
CA ALA A 25 -4.69 3.62 -4.77
C ALA A 25 -4.87 2.49 -5.80
N VAL A 26 -4.81 1.22 -5.36
CA VAL A 26 -5.06 0.07 -6.24
C VAL A 26 -6.55 -0.06 -6.56
N LEU A 27 -7.44 0.23 -5.61
CA LEU A 27 -8.89 0.21 -5.84
C LEU A 27 -9.35 1.30 -6.82
N GLN A 28 -8.70 2.46 -6.81
CA GLN A 28 -8.98 3.56 -7.73
C GLN A 28 -8.24 3.46 -9.07
N TRP A 29 -7.46 2.38 -9.27
CA TRP A 29 -6.70 2.19 -10.49
C TRP A 29 -7.66 1.97 -11.67
N SER A 30 -7.67 2.92 -12.61
CA SER A 30 -8.47 2.84 -13.84
C SER A 30 -7.92 1.76 -14.77
N THR A 31 -8.77 0.94 -15.36
CA THR A 31 -8.33 -0.10 -16.30
C THR A 31 -7.45 0.53 -17.38
N PRO A 32 -6.18 0.11 -17.53
CA PRO A 32 -5.28 0.72 -18.49
C PRO A 32 -5.80 0.47 -19.91
N GLU A 33 -5.97 1.54 -20.69
CA GLU A 33 -6.55 1.50 -22.04
C GLU A 33 -5.54 1.07 -23.11
N SER A 34 -4.26 1.21 -22.82
CA SER A 34 -3.18 0.82 -23.74
C SER A 34 -1.99 0.27 -22.97
N VAL A 35 -1.30 -0.69 -23.58
CA VAL A 35 0.03 -1.09 -23.14
C VAL A 35 0.99 0.02 -23.58
N THR A 36 1.45 0.85 -22.66
CA THR A 36 2.60 1.73 -22.94
C THR A 36 3.87 0.93 -22.67
N GLU A 37 4.72 0.81 -23.70
CA GLU A 37 6.03 0.15 -23.67
C GLU A 37 7.09 1.02 -22.98
#